data_AF-A0A535Z4S9-F1
#
_entry.id   AF-A0A535Z4S9-F1
#
_cell.length_a   1.000
_cell.length_b   1.000
_cell.length_c   1.000
_cell.angle_alpha   90.00
_cell.angle_beta   90.00
_cell.angle_gamma   90.00
#
_symmetry.space_group_name_H-M   'P 1'
#
loop_
_entity.id
_entity.type
_entity.pdbx_description
1 polymer ?
#
loop_
_entity_poly.entity_id
_entity_poly.type
_entity_poly.pdbx_seq_one_letter_code
_entity_poly.pdbx_strand_id
1 'polypeptide(L)'
;MPMVVGHLARLQTGLDFINTLDLWPVSHDHLDSPGTALDWLCEHDLMHREARVHLLSQYGASPSSGLEMLVRLRRVRQAMRGVLEAAATRRAPDAGDLDEINRALRTHYIYELVPATDGVSLDHRHQGDPVDGAIARLAEAIARELIQGDTERLRICENAQ
;
A
#
# COMPACT_ATOMS: atom_id res chain seq x y z
N MET A 1 -16.49 -10.89 -20.55
CA MET A 1 -16.97 -9.98 -19.48
C MET A 1 -15.77 -9.61 -18.65
N PRO A 2 -15.50 -8.33 -18.35
CA PRO A 2 -14.44 -8.01 -17.40
C PRO A 2 -14.88 -8.55 -16.04
N MET A 3 -14.09 -9.46 -15.46
CA MET A 3 -14.24 -9.83 -14.06
C MET A 3 -13.97 -8.57 -13.25
N VAL A 4 -14.97 -8.05 -12.55
CA VAL A 4 -14.72 -7.10 -11.46
C VAL A 4 -14.12 -7.93 -10.34
N VAL A 5 -12.80 -7.95 -10.29
CA VAL A 5 -12.03 -8.50 -9.17
C VAL A 5 -12.19 -7.52 -8.01
N GLY A 6 -12.43 -8.05 -6.81
CA GLY A 6 -12.44 -7.29 -5.54
C GLY A 6 -11.32 -6.24 -5.49
N HIS A 7 -11.60 -5.10 -4.84
CA HIS A 7 -10.93 -3.81 -5.04
C HIS A 7 -9.39 -3.84 -5.14
N LEU A 8 -8.83 -3.95 -6.35
CA LEU A 8 -7.41 -3.63 -6.54
C LEU A 8 -7.16 -2.16 -6.23
N ALA A 9 -6.07 -1.85 -5.52
CA ALA A 9 -5.68 -0.47 -5.33
C ALA A 9 -5.33 0.16 -6.69
N ARG A 10 -5.71 1.43 -6.89
CA ARG A 10 -5.33 2.18 -8.08
C ARG A 10 -3.87 2.60 -7.97
N LEU A 11 -3.19 2.78 -9.11
CA LEU A 11 -1.84 3.34 -9.14
C LEU A 11 -1.77 4.66 -8.35
N GLN A 12 -2.74 5.55 -8.55
CA GLN A 12 -2.79 6.84 -7.85
C GLN A 12 -2.75 6.67 -6.33
N THR A 13 -3.51 5.71 -5.79
CA THR A 13 -3.48 5.40 -4.35
C THR A 13 -2.09 4.95 -3.88
N GLY A 14 -1.38 4.17 -4.70
CA GLY A 14 0.02 3.78 -4.44
C GLY A 14 0.97 4.96 -4.45
N LEU A 15 0.80 5.91 -5.37
CA LEU A 15 1.60 7.14 -5.44
C LEU A 15 1.30 8.07 -4.26
N ASP A 16 0.02 8.25 -3.92
CA ASP A 16 -0.42 9.05 -2.78
C ASP A 16 0.16 8.49 -1.48
N PHE A 17 0.15 7.15 -1.31
CA PHE A 17 0.80 6.48 -0.19
C PHE A 17 2.28 6.82 -0.09
N ILE A 18 3.03 6.73 -1.19
CA ILE A 18 4.46 7.06 -1.23
C ILE A 18 4.70 8.52 -0.84
N ASN A 19 3.83 9.42 -1.31
CA ASN A 19 3.90 10.86 -1.07
C ASN A 19 3.39 11.28 0.31
N THR A 20 2.87 10.35 1.13
CA THR A 20 2.63 10.65 2.56
C THR A 20 3.92 10.92 3.33
N LEU A 21 5.08 10.55 2.78
CA LEU A 21 6.36 11.11 3.20
C LEU A 21 6.70 12.29 2.29
N ASP A 22 6.38 13.49 2.76
CA ASP A 22 6.85 14.72 2.13
C ASP A 22 8.32 14.94 2.49
N LEU A 23 9.10 15.42 1.53
CA LEU A 23 10.53 15.68 1.65
C LEU A 23 10.87 17.17 1.52
N TRP A 24 9.90 18.03 1.17
CA TRP A 24 10.14 19.45 0.87
C TRP A 24 8.98 20.34 1.38
N PRO A 25 9.21 21.53 1.99
CA PRO A 25 10.48 22.18 2.34
C PRO A 25 11.29 21.51 3.45
N VAL A 26 10.62 20.70 4.26
CA VAL A 26 11.21 19.92 5.34
C VAL A 26 10.55 18.56 5.31
N SER A 27 11.30 17.50 5.61
CA SER A 27 10.70 16.17 5.65
C SER A 27 9.59 16.11 6.69
N HIS A 28 8.42 15.65 6.25
CA HIS A 28 7.26 15.47 7.10
C HIS A 28 6.56 14.16 6.74
N ASP A 29 6.44 13.27 7.73
CA ASP A 29 5.69 12.03 7.59
C ASP A 29 4.24 12.27 8.02
N HIS A 30 3.32 12.25 7.07
CA HIS A 30 1.88 12.37 7.35
C HIS A 30 1.30 11.11 8.01
N LEU A 31 2.04 9.98 8.04
CA LEU A 31 1.67 8.74 8.74
C LEU A 31 2.55 8.59 10.00
N ASP A 32 2.49 9.60 10.87
CA ASP A 32 3.34 9.73 12.05
C ASP A 32 2.93 8.84 13.23
N SER A 33 1.64 8.48 13.31
CA SER A 33 1.06 7.68 14.38
C SER A 33 0.29 6.45 13.85
N PRO A 34 0.13 5.38 14.66
CA PRO A 34 -0.66 4.22 14.25
C PRO A 34 -2.10 4.60 13.89
N GLY A 35 -2.69 5.56 14.61
CA GLY A 35 -4.05 6.03 14.31
C GLY A 35 -4.14 6.72 12.96
N THR A 36 -3.25 7.68 12.70
CA THR A 36 -3.18 8.39 11.42
C THR A 36 -2.98 7.42 10.25
N ALA A 37 -2.13 6.40 10.42
CA ALA A 37 -1.91 5.38 9.40
C ALA A 37 -3.16 4.54 9.12
N LEU A 38 -3.87 4.08 10.15
CA LEU A 38 -5.11 3.32 9.97
C LEU A 38 -6.24 4.17 9.39
N ASP A 39 -6.33 5.44 9.76
CA ASP A 39 -7.25 6.40 9.15
C ASP A 39 -7.01 6.53 7.65
N TRP A 40 -5.75 6.76 7.25
CA TRP A 40 -5.37 6.87 5.85
C TRP A 40 -5.75 5.61 5.05
N LEU A 41 -5.50 4.41 5.60
CA LEU A 41 -5.87 3.15 4.94
C LEU A 41 -7.40 3.00 4.77
N CYS A 42 -8.20 3.45 5.74
CA CYS A 42 -9.66 3.44 5.62
C CYS A 42 -10.18 4.47 4.60
N GLU A 43 -9.61 5.66 4.58
CA GLU A 43 -10.00 6.74 3.67
C GLU A 43 -9.73 6.41 2.19
N HIS A 44 -8.77 5.52 1.94
CA HIS A 44 -8.40 5.07 0.60
C HIS A 44 -8.99 3.70 0.22
N ASP A 45 -10.01 3.22 0.95
CA ASP A 45 -10.70 1.94 0.72
C ASP A 45 -9.75 0.72 0.72
N LEU A 46 -8.65 0.81 1.46
CA LEU A 46 -7.66 -0.27 1.60
C LEU A 46 -7.97 -1.19 2.77
N MET A 47 -8.72 -0.70 3.76
CA MET A 47 -9.09 -1.44 4.96
C MET A 47 -10.47 -1.00 5.48
N HIS A 48 -11.27 -1.95 5.98
CA HIS A 48 -12.58 -1.67 6.56
C HIS A 48 -12.49 -0.93 7.91
N ARG A 49 -13.48 -0.07 8.20
CA ARG A 49 -13.51 0.75 9.43
C ARG A 49 -13.61 -0.10 10.69
N GLU A 50 -14.27 -1.25 10.62
CA GLU A 50 -14.40 -2.21 11.71
C GLU A 50 -13.03 -2.79 12.11
N ALA A 51 -12.20 -3.13 11.13
CA ALA A 51 -10.82 -3.60 11.36
C ALA A 51 -9.98 -2.51 12.04
N ARG A 52 -10.11 -1.25 11.60
CA ARG A 52 -9.46 -0.10 12.25
C ARG A 52 -9.83 0.01 13.73
N VAL A 53 -11.12 -0.05 14.07
CA VAL A 53 -11.58 0.06 15.47
C VAL A 53 -10.96 -1.04 16.33
N HIS A 54 -10.92 -2.27 15.81
CA HIS A 54 -10.31 -3.39 16.51
C HIS A 54 -8.80 -3.20 16.73
N LEU A 55 -8.06 -2.82 15.68
CA LEU A 55 -6.62 -2.59 15.76
C LEU A 55 -6.26 -1.44 16.71
N LEU A 56 -7.02 -0.35 16.71
CA LEU A 56 -6.82 0.74 17.68
C LEU A 56 -7.01 0.30 19.12
N SER A 57 -8.05 -0.50 19.39
CA SER A 57 -8.23 -1.08 20.73
C SER A 57 -7.05 -1.97 21.12
N GLN A 58 -6.53 -2.77 20.18
CA GLN A 58 -5.37 -3.61 20.40
C GLN A 58 -4.11 -2.78 20.70
N TYR A 59 -3.87 -1.71 19.95
CA TYR A 59 -2.71 -0.83 20.16
C TYR A 59 -2.81 -0.03 21.45
N GLY A 60 -4.03 0.29 21.91
CA GLY A 60 -4.24 0.85 23.24
C GLY A 60 -3.82 -0.11 24.36
N ALA A 61 -4.06 -1.41 24.18
CA ALA A 61 -3.61 -2.44 25.12
C ALA A 61 -2.12 -2.80 24.98
N SER A 62 -1.56 -2.65 23.78
CA SER A 62 -0.16 -2.94 23.45
C SER A 62 0.41 -1.90 22.48
N PRO A 63 0.94 -0.77 23.00
CA PRO A 63 1.44 0.32 22.15
C PRO A 63 2.59 -0.09 21.23
N SER A 64 3.45 -1.03 21.66
CA SER A 64 4.55 -1.55 20.85
C SER A 64 4.07 -2.17 19.54
N SER A 65 2.92 -2.86 19.56
CA SER A 65 2.35 -3.49 18.36
C SER A 65 1.96 -2.45 17.30
N GLY A 66 1.47 -1.27 17.72
CA GLY A 66 1.18 -0.16 16.82
C GLY A 66 2.46 0.45 16.22
N LEU A 67 3.51 0.59 17.03
CA LEU A 67 4.81 1.07 16.56
C LEU A 67 5.47 0.09 15.56
N GLU A 68 5.39 -1.21 15.83
CA GLU A 68 5.87 -2.25 14.92
C GLU A 68 5.13 -2.22 13.59
N MET A 69 3.80 -2.01 13.60
CA MET A 69 3.01 -1.83 12.39
C MET A 69 3.49 -0.62 11.59
N LEU A 70 3.71 0.53 12.24
CA LEU A 70 4.24 1.72 11.57
C LEU A 70 5.60 1.46 10.92
N VAL A 71 6.49 0.76 11.61
CA VAL A 71 7.81 0.40 11.05
C VAL A 71 7.66 -0.44 9.78
N ARG A 72 6.75 -1.43 9.78
CA ARG A 72 6.46 -2.25 8.59
C ARG A 72 5.94 -1.39 7.44
N LEU A 73 4.96 -0.52 7.72
CA LEU A 73 4.33 0.33 6.71
C LEU A 73 5.32 1.34 6.11
N ARG A 74 6.15 1.98 6.93
CA ARG A 74 7.24 2.88 6.48
C ARG A 74 8.26 2.15 5.62
N ARG A 75 8.64 0.92 5.99
CA ARG A 75 9.61 0.11 5.25
C ARG A 75 9.11 -0.20 3.84
N VAL A 76 7.85 -0.63 3.70
CA VAL A 76 7.27 -0.89 2.37
C VAL A 76 7.11 0.40 1.58
N ARG A 77 6.67 1.50 2.20
CA ARG A 77 6.60 2.82 1.55
C ARG A 77 7.96 3.25 0.96
N GLN A 78 9.02 3.08 1.73
CA GLN A 78 10.38 3.39 1.30
C GLN A 78 10.82 2.51 0.13
N ALA A 79 10.57 1.20 0.19
CA ALA A 79 10.89 0.28 -0.90
C ALA A 79 10.13 0.62 -2.18
N MET A 80 8.81 0.88 -2.08
CA MET A 80 7.99 1.31 -3.22
C MET A 80 8.53 2.59 -3.86
N ARG A 81 8.94 3.58 -3.05
CA ARG A 81 9.59 4.80 -3.53
C ARG A 81 10.87 4.48 -4.28
N GLY A 82 11.78 3.70 -3.68
CA GLY A 82 13.06 3.36 -4.27
C GLY A 82 12.94 2.68 -5.64
N VAL A 83 12.00 1.74 -5.78
CA VAL A 83 11.74 1.08 -7.07
C VAL A 83 11.18 2.06 -8.11
N LEU A 84 10.23 2.93 -7.75
CA LEU A 84 9.69 3.93 -8.68
C LEU A 84 10.74 4.97 -9.08
N GLU A 85 11.58 5.43 -8.16
CA GLU A 85 12.67 6.36 -8.47
C GLU A 85 13.71 5.73 -9.39
N ALA A 86 14.05 4.45 -9.18
CA ALA A 86 14.92 3.70 -10.08
C ALA A 86 14.30 3.61 -11.48
N ALA A 87 13.01 3.27 -11.58
CA ALA A 87 12.29 3.22 -12.86
C ALA A 87 12.26 4.58 -13.56
N ALA A 88 11.89 5.65 -12.85
CA ALA A 88 11.82 7.01 -13.39
C ALA A 88 13.19 7.53 -13.88
N THR A 89 14.27 7.06 -13.25
CA THR A 89 15.66 7.40 -13.65
C THR A 89 16.31 6.35 -14.56
N ARG A 90 15.54 5.37 -15.07
CA ARG A 90 16.00 4.30 -15.96
C ARG A 90 17.19 3.51 -15.42
N ARG A 91 17.17 3.22 -14.11
CA ARG A 91 18.17 2.40 -13.41
C ARG A 91 17.53 1.12 -12.89
N ALA A 92 18.36 0.11 -12.64
CA ALA A 92 17.92 -1.10 -11.93
C ALA A 92 17.52 -0.73 -10.48
N PRO A 93 16.40 -1.25 -9.97
CA PRO A 93 16.03 -1.10 -8.56
C PRO A 93 17.02 -1.78 -7.62
N ASP A 94 17.08 -1.32 -6.37
CA ASP A 94 17.84 -2.00 -5.32
C ASP A 94 17.24 -3.38 -5.02
N ALA A 95 18.09 -4.37 -4.78
CA ALA A 95 17.64 -5.73 -4.50
C ALA A 95 16.82 -5.82 -3.19
N GLY A 96 17.19 -5.04 -2.17
CA GLY A 96 16.47 -4.98 -0.90
C GLY A 96 15.08 -4.37 -1.03
N ASP A 97 14.92 -3.36 -1.89
CA ASP A 97 13.61 -2.78 -2.20
C ASP A 97 12.70 -3.80 -2.90
N LEU A 98 13.25 -4.55 -3.88
CA LEU A 98 12.54 -5.63 -4.55
C LEU A 98 12.15 -6.75 -3.58
N ASP A 99 13.05 -7.14 -2.68
CA ASP A 99 12.78 -8.18 -1.67
C ASP A 99 11.65 -7.76 -0.73
N GLU A 100 11.61 -6.48 -0.34
CA GLU A 100 10.56 -5.95 0.52
C GLU A 100 9.19 -5.88 -0.17
N ILE A 101 9.14 -5.44 -1.43
CA ILE A 101 7.90 -5.49 -2.24
C ILE A 101 7.45 -6.94 -2.41
N ASN A 102 8.37 -7.86 -2.74
CA ASN A 102 8.04 -9.28 -2.87
C ASN A 102 7.56 -9.90 -1.54
N ARG A 103 8.10 -9.46 -0.41
CA ARG A 103 7.62 -9.86 0.93
C ARG A 103 6.17 -9.39 1.14
N ALA A 104 5.87 -8.13 0.82
CA ALA A 104 4.52 -7.58 0.92
C ALA A 104 3.51 -8.33 0.03
N LEU A 105 3.92 -8.71 -1.18
CA LEU A 105 3.06 -9.43 -2.14
C LEU A 105 2.72 -10.87 -1.74
N ARG A 106 3.42 -11.46 -0.76
CA ARG A 106 3.16 -12.85 -0.31
C ARG A 106 1.95 -12.98 0.62
N THR A 107 1.25 -11.89 0.92
CA THR A 107 0.02 -11.93 1.73
C THR A 107 -1.04 -12.81 1.05
N HIS A 108 -1.72 -13.66 1.83
CA HIS A 108 -2.59 -14.69 1.29
C HIS A 108 -3.95 -14.09 0.91
N TYR A 109 -4.33 -14.29 -0.36
CA TYR A 109 -5.66 -14.00 -0.86
C TYR A 109 -6.56 -15.22 -0.69
N ILE A 110 -7.72 -15.03 -0.07
CA ILE A 110 -8.84 -15.97 -0.18
C ILE A 110 -9.81 -15.37 -1.19
N TYR A 111 -9.93 -16.02 -2.34
CA TYR A 111 -10.90 -15.65 -3.37
C TYR A 111 -12.26 -16.27 -3.08
N GLU A 112 -13.31 -15.46 -3.15
CA GLU A 112 -14.67 -15.88 -2.82
C GLU A 112 -15.65 -15.38 -3.90
N LEU A 113 -16.61 -16.23 -4.28
CA LEU A 113 -17.71 -15.81 -5.15
C LEU A 113 -18.76 -15.11 -4.29
N VAL A 114 -19.06 -13.87 -4.61
CA VAL A 114 -20.04 -13.04 -3.89
C VAL A 114 -21.23 -12.69 -4.80
N PRO A 115 -22.43 -12.45 -4.25
CA PRO A 115 -23.56 -11.96 -5.03
C PRO A 115 -23.26 -10.60 -5.67
N ALA A 116 -23.64 -10.43 -6.94
CA ALA A 116 -23.58 -9.17 -7.68
C ALA A 116 -24.93 -8.86 -8.33
N THR A 117 -25.09 -7.63 -8.80
CA THR A 117 -26.35 -7.14 -9.41
C THR A 117 -26.81 -7.97 -10.63
N ASP A 118 -25.88 -8.61 -11.34
CA ASP A 118 -26.10 -9.39 -12.56
C ASP A 118 -25.65 -10.86 -12.44
N GLY A 119 -25.41 -11.36 -11.22
CA GLY A 119 -25.02 -12.75 -10.99
C GLY A 119 -24.03 -12.90 -9.84
N VAL A 120 -22.83 -13.36 -10.15
CA VAL A 120 -21.75 -13.56 -9.18
C VAL A 120 -20.53 -12.71 -9.56
N SER A 121 -19.90 -12.09 -8.57
CA SER A 121 -18.61 -11.40 -8.69
C SER A 121 -17.53 -12.19 -7.95
N LEU A 122 -16.28 -12.00 -8.34
CA LEU A 122 -15.13 -12.57 -7.66
C LEU A 122 -14.56 -11.53 -6.71
N ASP A 123 -14.76 -11.74 -5.42
CA ASP A 123 -14.15 -10.93 -4.37
C ASP A 123 -12.88 -11.60 -3.84
N HIS A 124 -12.08 -10.84 -3.10
CA HIS A 124 -10.99 -11.40 -2.32
C HIS A 124 -10.93 -10.76 -0.95
N ARG A 125 -10.71 -11.59 0.07
CA ARG A 125 -10.31 -11.13 1.40
C ARG A 125 -8.88 -11.53 1.69
N HIS A 126 -8.17 -10.68 2.39
CA HIS A 126 -6.87 -11.05 2.93
C HIS A 126 -7.05 -11.90 4.18
N GLN A 127 -6.31 -13.00 4.24
CA GLN A 127 -6.19 -13.78 5.47
C GLN A 127 -5.02 -13.23 6.29
N GLY A 128 -5.27 -12.88 7.55
CA GLY A 128 -4.26 -12.39 8.48
C GLY A 128 -4.49 -10.94 8.92
N ASP A 129 -3.41 -10.19 9.14
CA ASP A 129 -3.45 -8.79 9.54
C ASP A 129 -4.08 -7.94 8.41
N PRO A 130 -5.17 -7.20 8.65
CA PRO A 130 -5.78 -6.31 7.67
C PRO A 130 -4.80 -5.28 7.08
N VAL A 131 -3.80 -4.84 7.86
CA VAL A 131 -2.78 -3.91 7.39
C VAL A 131 -1.85 -4.58 6.38
N ASP A 132 -1.48 -5.84 6.59
CA ASP A 132 -0.65 -6.58 5.63
C ASP A 132 -1.40 -6.80 4.29
N GLY A 133 -2.72 -6.93 4.35
CA GLY A 133 -3.57 -6.95 3.16
C GLY A 133 -3.58 -5.63 2.40
N ALA A 134 -3.74 -4.52 3.12
CA ALA A 134 -3.68 -3.18 2.54
C ALA A 134 -2.31 -2.89 1.90
N ILE A 135 -1.22 -3.26 2.58
CA ILE A 135 0.16 -3.14 2.09
C ILE A 135 0.35 -3.97 0.81
N ALA A 136 -0.16 -5.20 0.76
CA ALA A 136 -0.07 -6.04 -0.42
C ALA A 136 -0.77 -5.41 -1.63
N ARG A 137 -1.97 -4.85 -1.44
CA ARG A 137 -2.73 -4.15 -2.50
C ARG A 137 -1.98 -2.93 -3.03
N LEU A 138 -1.37 -2.13 -2.14
CA LEU A 138 -0.53 -0.99 -2.52
C LEU A 138 0.70 -1.44 -3.32
N ALA A 139 1.41 -2.48 -2.84
CA ALA A 139 2.56 -3.06 -3.51
C ALA A 139 2.19 -3.62 -4.90
N GLU A 140 1.04 -4.28 -5.02
CA GLU A 140 0.53 -4.84 -6.27
C GLU A 140 0.21 -3.74 -7.29
N ALA A 141 -0.36 -2.61 -6.85
CA ALA A 141 -0.63 -1.47 -7.72
C ALA A 141 0.65 -0.92 -8.36
N ILE A 142 1.73 -0.82 -7.58
CA ILE A 142 3.05 -0.39 -8.07
C ILE A 142 3.70 -1.45 -8.96
N ALA A 143 3.68 -2.72 -8.54
CA ALA A 143 4.25 -3.82 -9.31
C ALA A 143 3.60 -3.94 -10.70
N ARG A 144 2.26 -3.81 -10.78
CA ARG A 144 1.53 -3.81 -12.05
C ARG A 144 1.98 -2.68 -12.97
N GLU A 145 2.16 -1.47 -12.44
CA GLU A 145 2.63 -0.33 -13.23
C GLU A 145 4.06 -0.56 -13.75
N LEU A 146 4.95 -1.13 -12.93
CA LEU A 146 6.32 -1.41 -13.34
C LEU A 146 6.42 -2.48 -14.46
N ILE A 147 5.49 -3.43 -14.48
CA ILE A 147 5.48 -4.54 -15.45
C ILE A 147 4.73 -4.17 -16.74
N GLN A 148 3.59 -3.49 -16.61
CA GLN A 148 2.62 -3.31 -17.68
C GLN A 148 2.43 -1.84 -18.09
N GLY A 149 2.83 -0.92 -17.23
CA GLY A 149 2.60 0.51 -17.38
C GLY A 149 3.66 1.21 -18.21
N ASP A 150 3.37 2.47 -18.51
CA ASP A 150 4.31 3.35 -19.21
C ASP A 150 5.15 4.07 -18.16
N THR A 151 6.21 3.39 -17.72
CA THR A 151 7.15 3.93 -16.71
C THR A 151 7.80 5.25 -17.13
N GLU A 152 7.75 5.64 -18.41
CA GLU A 152 8.23 6.95 -18.87
C GLU A 152 7.37 8.11 -18.35
N ARG A 153 6.15 7.83 -17.90
CA ARG A 153 5.23 8.81 -17.28
C ARG A 153 5.54 9.06 -15.81
N LEU A 154 6.34 8.20 -15.17
CA LEU A 154 6.78 8.41 -13.80
C LEU A 154 7.80 9.55 -13.76
N ARG A 155 7.54 10.53 -12.90
CA ARG A 155 8.39 11.72 -12.72
C ARG A 155 8.67 11.93 -11.25
N ILE A 156 9.89 12.38 -10.96
CA ILE A 156 10.27 12.89 -9.64
C ILE A 156 10.14 14.41 -9.73
N CYS A 157 9.47 15.03 -8.76
CA CYS A 157 9.34 16.49 -8.73
C CYS A 157 10.72 17.15 -8.59
N GLU A 158 11.03 18.09 -9.50
CA GLU A 158 12.21 18.96 -9.39
C GLU A 158 11.93 20.07 -8.37
N ASN A 159 11.96 19.72 -7.08
CA ASN A 159 11.89 20.70 -6.01
C ASN A 159 13.28 21.33 -5.84
N ALA A 160 13.36 22.68 -5.81
CA ALA A 160 14.62 23.38 -5.58
C ALA A 160 15.17 23.01 -4.19
N GLN A 161 16.37 22.41 -4.16
CA GLN A 161 17.12 22.09 -2.94
C GLN A 161 17.75 23.33 -2.30
#